data_AF-A0A7S1TCR4-F1
#
_entry.id   AF-A0A7S1TCR4-F1
#
_cell.length_a   1.000
_cell.length_b   1.000
_cell.length_c   1.000
_cell.angle_alpha   90.00
_cell.angle_beta   90.00
_cell.angle_gamma   90.00
#
_symmetry.space_group_name_H-M   'P 1'
#
loop_
_entity.id
_entity.type
_entity.pdbx_description
1 polymer ?
#
loop_
_entity_poly.entity_id
_entity_poly.type
_entity_poly.pdbx_seq_one_letter_code
_entity_poly.pdbx_strand_id
1 'polypeptide(L)'
;HVLHFTQLWLPWGRIDQTVSNPAQEFSLNRIWGFSSAESSEECLRQGNAFDFSVFARLDAVFDSPIPEYSYDLIQGYPNSRVILTLRDPWRWDATRRERHDRPSAHYLRSCGRPLNDLGNDSSQALFSATNEFIECRTGQDRLLKLDVFDTSKATRLWGDLMDFVGVQNHTLRNHCSFPKFPGHLVCFNESHWTNRGTLQIKPGGYANWTFAYEKKKKKR
;
A
#
# COMPACT_ATOMS: atom_id res chain seq x y z
N HIS A 1 4.21 13.58 -6.95
CA HIS A 1 3.69 12.65 -5.94
C HIS A 1 2.83 11.60 -6.63
N VAL A 2 3.03 10.33 -6.31
CA VAL A 2 2.25 9.21 -6.83
C VAL A 2 1.44 8.64 -5.68
N LEU A 3 0.13 8.86 -5.67
CA LEU A 3 -0.79 8.15 -4.80
C LEU A 3 -1.01 6.76 -5.40
N HIS A 4 -0.83 5.73 -4.59
CA HIS A 4 -0.99 4.35 -5.03
C HIS A 4 -2.06 3.69 -4.16
N PHE A 5 -3.21 3.44 -4.74
CA PHE A 5 -4.36 2.82 -4.08
C PHE A 5 -4.32 1.33 -4.32
N THR A 6 -3.54 0.67 -3.48
CA THR A 6 -3.43 -0.79 -3.49
C THR A 6 -3.38 -1.31 -2.06
N GLN A 7 -4.01 -2.46 -1.86
CA GLN A 7 -3.74 -3.35 -0.74
C GLN A 7 -2.75 -4.41 -1.24
N LEU A 8 -1.47 -4.04 -1.37
CA LEU A 8 -0.41 -5.02 -1.67
C LEU A 8 0.34 -5.32 -0.37
N TRP A 9 -0.03 -6.42 0.29
CA TRP A 9 0.67 -6.88 1.49
C TRP A 9 1.85 -7.80 1.11
N LEU A 10 3.06 -7.32 1.33
CA LEU A 10 4.24 -8.17 1.61
C LEU A 10 4.28 -8.47 3.12
N PRO A 11 4.82 -9.62 3.56
CA PRO A 11 4.90 -9.96 4.98
C PRO A 11 5.68 -8.88 5.74
N TRP A 12 5.11 -8.42 6.86
CA TRP A 12 5.61 -7.36 7.74
C TRP A 12 7.11 -7.51 8.03
N GLY A 13 7.93 -6.72 7.33
CA GLY A 13 9.26 -6.32 7.79
C GLY A 13 9.14 -4.97 8.47
N ARG A 14 9.71 -4.82 9.67
CA ARG A 14 9.78 -3.56 10.42
C ARG A 14 10.37 -2.47 9.51
N ILE A 15 9.54 -1.54 9.03
CA ILE A 15 10.03 -0.30 8.45
C ILE A 15 10.45 0.56 9.64
N ASP A 16 11.74 0.74 9.81
CA ASP A 16 12.30 1.66 10.81
C ASP A 16 12.02 3.10 10.33
N GLN A 17 10.79 3.57 10.54
CA GLN A 17 10.43 4.96 10.31
C GLN A 17 10.90 5.78 11.51
N THR A 18 12.10 6.36 11.40
CA THR A 18 12.51 7.45 12.28
C THR A 18 11.73 8.72 11.90
N VAL A 19 10.47 8.80 12.31
CA VAL A 19 9.70 10.03 12.27
C VAL A 19 10.26 10.94 13.38
N SER A 20 11.08 11.92 13.02
CA SER A 20 11.74 12.80 13.98
C SER A 20 10.82 13.82 14.65
N ASN A 21 9.53 13.85 14.28
CA ASN A 21 8.53 14.73 14.86
C ASN A 21 7.48 13.92 15.67
N PRO A 22 7.53 13.96 17.02
CA PRO A 22 6.58 13.22 17.87
C PRO A 22 5.11 13.64 17.65
N ALA A 23 4.83 14.83 17.10
CA ALA A 23 3.48 15.23 16.73
C ALA A 23 2.93 14.43 15.52
N GLN A 24 3.80 14.01 14.60
CA GLN A 24 3.42 13.17 13.45
C GLN A 24 3.22 11.71 13.88
N GLU A 25 4.04 11.19 14.79
CA GLU A 25 3.88 9.86 15.37
C GLU A 25 2.56 9.75 16.18
N PHE A 26 2.23 10.81 16.94
CA PHE A 26 0.96 10.90 17.67
C PHE A 26 -0.26 10.96 16.74
N SER A 27 -0.16 11.65 15.60
CA SER A 27 -1.24 11.74 14.61
C SER A 27 -1.50 10.40 13.93
N LEU A 28 -0.45 9.70 13.50
CA LEU A 28 -0.57 8.38 12.90
C LEU A 28 -1.20 7.38 13.88
N ASN A 29 -0.74 7.30 15.12
CA ASN A 29 -1.33 6.39 16.11
C ASN A 29 -2.81 6.69 16.42
N ARG A 30 -3.32 7.90 16.14
CA ARG A 30 -4.76 8.20 16.22
C ARG A 30 -5.54 7.72 14.99
N ILE A 31 -4.91 7.68 13.81
CA ILE A 31 -5.49 7.07 12.60
C ILE A 31 -5.50 5.53 12.72
N TRP A 32 -4.41 4.96 13.21
CA TRP A 32 -4.20 3.51 13.32
C TRP A 32 -4.74 2.91 14.60
N GLY A 33 -4.92 3.75 15.62
CA GLY A 33 -5.64 3.42 16.83
C GLY A 33 -7.08 3.21 16.45
N PHE A 34 -7.46 1.95 16.25
CA PHE A 34 -8.83 1.45 16.22
C PHE A 34 -9.52 1.72 17.56
N SER A 35 -9.57 2.99 17.99
CA SER A 35 -10.56 3.46 18.92
C SER A 35 -11.87 3.17 18.21
N SER A 36 -12.66 2.27 18.80
CA SER A 36 -14.08 2.16 18.50
C SER A 36 -14.67 3.55 18.71
N ALA A 37 -14.68 4.38 17.66
CA ALA A 37 -15.34 5.68 17.73
C ALA A 37 -16.75 5.39 18.22
N GLU A 38 -17.13 5.99 19.36
CA GLU A 38 -18.40 5.69 20.02
C GLU A 38 -19.60 5.99 19.11
N SER A 39 -19.39 6.81 18.07
CA SER A 39 -20.34 7.03 16.98
C SER A 39 -19.64 7.22 15.62
N SER A 40 -20.38 6.97 14.53
CA SER A 40 -19.93 7.28 13.16
C SER A 40 -19.62 8.76 12.97
N GLU A 41 -20.32 9.66 13.66
CA GLU A 41 -20.11 11.11 13.59
C GLU A 41 -18.73 11.52 14.11
N GLU A 42 -18.29 10.94 15.24
CA GLU A 42 -16.97 11.25 15.80
C GLU A 42 -15.85 10.79 14.86
N CYS A 43 -15.99 9.61 14.25
CA CYS A 43 -15.04 9.18 13.23
C CYS A 43 -15.00 10.14 12.03
N LEU A 44 -16.15 10.53 11.49
CA LEU A 44 -16.21 11.46 10.36
C LEU A 44 -15.58 12.81 10.73
N ARG A 45 -15.81 13.28 11.96
CA ARG A 45 -15.18 14.48 12.52
C ARG A 45 -13.66 14.34 12.61
N GLN A 46 -13.16 13.20 13.07
CA GLN A 46 -11.72 12.92 13.13
C GLN A 46 -11.10 12.87 11.73
N GLY A 47 -11.73 12.18 10.79
CA GLY A 47 -11.29 12.14 9.40
C GLY A 47 -11.26 13.53 8.75
N ASN A 48 -12.23 14.38 9.06
CA ASN A 48 -12.26 15.78 8.60
C ASN A 48 -11.18 16.66 9.26
N ALA A 49 -10.79 16.34 10.49
CA ALA A 49 -9.75 17.06 11.22
C ALA A 49 -8.33 16.57 10.89
N PHE A 50 -8.19 15.51 10.10
CA PHE A 50 -6.89 14.95 9.79
C PHE A 50 -6.09 15.89 8.87
N ASP A 51 -4.90 16.27 9.33
CA ASP A 51 -3.98 17.09 8.54
C ASP A 51 -3.23 16.23 7.50
N PHE A 52 -3.80 16.18 6.31
CA PHE A 52 -3.20 15.48 5.17
C PHE A 52 -1.87 16.07 4.70
N SER A 53 -1.47 17.28 5.15
CA SER A 53 -0.18 17.88 4.79
C SER A 53 1.03 17.09 5.30
N VAL A 54 0.82 16.15 6.24
CA VAL A 54 1.84 15.19 6.69
C VAL A 54 2.45 14.41 5.51
N PHE A 55 1.70 14.22 4.42
CA PHE A 55 2.16 13.52 3.22
C PHE A 55 2.91 14.40 2.21
N ALA A 56 3.01 15.72 2.43
CA ALA A 56 3.62 16.64 1.48
C ALA A 56 5.10 16.33 1.18
N ARG A 57 5.79 15.63 2.08
CA ARG A 57 7.19 15.23 1.93
C ARG A 57 7.38 13.79 1.44
N LEU A 58 6.29 13.05 1.21
CA LEU A 58 6.37 11.67 0.73
C LEU A 58 6.22 11.63 -0.79
N ASP A 59 6.99 10.77 -1.44
CA ASP A 59 6.87 10.55 -2.88
C ASP A 59 5.61 9.75 -3.23
N ALA A 60 5.25 8.80 -2.36
CA ALA A 60 4.09 7.94 -2.52
C ALA A 60 3.52 7.45 -1.17
N VAL A 61 2.23 7.12 -1.19
CA VAL A 61 1.50 6.47 -0.08
C VAL A 61 0.65 5.33 -0.63
N PHE A 62 0.57 4.23 0.11
CA PHE A 62 -0.17 3.03 -0.25
C PHE A 62 -0.51 2.18 0.99
N ASP A 63 -1.27 1.11 0.77
CA ASP A 63 -1.80 0.21 1.79
C ASP A 63 -2.80 0.86 2.77
N SER A 64 -3.49 0.04 3.55
CA SER A 64 -4.48 0.48 4.53
C SER A 64 -3.82 1.41 5.55
N PRO A 65 -4.45 2.54 5.95
CA PRO A 65 -5.80 2.97 5.62
C PRO A 65 -5.84 3.94 4.42
N ILE A 66 -4.76 4.10 3.64
CA ILE A 66 -4.68 5.10 2.56
C ILE A 66 -5.88 5.03 1.59
N PRO A 67 -6.36 3.84 1.15
CA PRO A 67 -7.58 3.76 0.32
C PRO A 67 -8.83 4.39 0.94
N GLU A 68 -8.96 4.35 2.27
CA GLU A 68 -10.13 4.92 2.98
C GLU A 68 -10.15 6.45 2.90
N TYR A 69 -8.98 7.06 2.73
CA TYR A 69 -8.80 8.51 2.60
C TYR A 69 -8.49 8.94 1.16
N SER A 70 -8.79 8.08 0.18
CA SER A 70 -8.49 8.34 -1.23
C SER A 70 -9.10 9.64 -1.75
N TYR A 71 -10.35 9.94 -1.37
CA TYR A 71 -11.01 11.19 -1.76
C TYR A 71 -10.25 12.43 -1.28
N ASP A 72 -9.90 12.46 0.00
CA ASP A 72 -9.20 13.57 0.64
C ASP A 72 -7.81 13.79 0.01
N LEU A 73 -7.11 12.69 -0.27
CA LEU A 73 -5.80 12.72 -0.93
C LEU A 73 -5.89 13.20 -2.39
N ILE A 74 -6.90 12.76 -3.15
CA ILE A 74 -7.12 13.20 -4.54
C ILE A 74 -7.42 14.70 -4.59
N GLN A 75 -8.19 15.22 -3.62
CA GLN A 75 -8.51 16.64 -3.53
C GLN A 75 -7.34 17.49 -3.02
N GLY A 76 -6.66 17.04 -1.96
CA GLY A 76 -5.56 17.78 -1.34
C GLY A 76 -4.29 17.84 -2.21
N TYR A 77 -4.12 16.85 -3.10
CA TYR A 77 -2.95 16.75 -3.98
C TYR A 77 -3.37 16.70 -5.46
N PRO A 78 -3.87 17.81 -6.04
CA PRO A 78 -4.42 17.83 -7.39
C PRO A 78 -3.39 17.54 -8.51
N ASN A 79 -2.10 17.67 -8.23
CA ASN A 79 -1.02 17.33 -9.16
C ASN A 79 -0.49 15.91 -8.95
N SER A 80 -1.08 15.12 -8.05
CA SER A 80 -0.68 13.73 -7.87
C SER A 80 -1.21 12.85 -8.99
N ARG A 81 -0.47 11.78 -9.28
CA ARG A 81 -0.95 10.65 -10.08
C ARG A 81 -1.52 9.59 -9.14
N VAL A 82 -2.46 8.80 -9.63
CA VAL A 82 -3.20 7.78 -8.90
C VAL A 82 -2.99 6.46 -9.61
N ILE A 83 -2.51 5.46 -8.89
CA ILE A 83 -2.44 4.09 -9.39
C ILE A 83 -3.51 3.30 -8.67
N LEU A 84 -4.49 2.79 -9.40
CA LEU A 84 -5.57 1.97 -8.89
C LEU A 84 -5.27 0.50 -9.22
N THR A 85 -5.02 -0.33 -8.21
CA THR A 85 -4.95 -1.77 -8.48
C THR A 85 -6.32 -2.39 -8.52
N LEU A 86 -6.58 -3.07 -9.62
CA LEU A 86 -7.81 -3.81 -9.82
C LEU A 86 -7.63 -5.25 -9.32
N ARG A 87 -8.74 -5.80 -8.85
CA ARG A 87 -8.90 -7.21 -8.54
C ARG A 87 -10.37 -7.55 -8.74
N ASP A 88 -10.64 -8.78 -9.14
CA ASP A 88 -12.01 -9.31 -9.12
C ASP A 88 -12.63 -9.14 -7.70
N PRO A 89 -13.80 -8.48 -7.57
CA PRO A 89 -14.39 -8.17 -6.27
C PRO A 89 -14.66 -9.42 -5.41
N TRP A 90 -15.10 -10.52 -6.03
CA TRP A 90 -15.34 -11.80 -5.34
C TRP A 90 -14.05 -12.34 -4.74
N ARG A 91 -12.97 -12.42 -5.54
CA ARG A 91 -11.64 -12.85 -5.07
C ARG A 91 -11.06 -11.91 -4.03
N TRP A 92 -11.29 -10.60 -4.15
CA TRP A 92 -10.85 -9.63 -3.15
C TRP A 92 -11.52 -9.93 -1.80
N ASP A 93 -12.86 -9.97 -1.78
CA ASP A 93 -13.65 -10.18 -0.55
C ASP A 93 -13.30 -11.51 0.13
N ALA A 94 -13.30 -12.61 -0.65
CA ALA A 94 -12.98 -13.94 -0.15
C ALA A 94 -11.60 -13.98 0.53
N THR A 95 -10.55 -13.46 -0.14
CA THR A 95 -9.20 -13.49 0.45
C THR A 95 -9.02 -12.54 1.62
N ARG A 96 -9.79 -11.45 1.69
CA ARG A 96 -9.74 -10.55 2.85
C ARG A 96 -10.34 -11.22 4.08
N ARG A 97 -11.49 -11.87 3.94
CA ARG A 97 -12.14 -12.64 5.02
C ARG A 97 -11.31 -13.86 5.44
N GLU A 98 -10.64 -14.52 4.51
CA GLU A 98 -9.78 -15.66 4.79
C GLU A 98 -8.52 -15.26 5.59
N ARG A 99 -7.88 -14.14 5.22
CA ARG A 99 -6.56 -13.77 5.75
C ARG A 99 -6.60 -12.85 6.97
N HIS A 100 -7.76 -12.28 7.29
CA HIS A 100 -7.90 -11.32 8.37
C HIS A 100 -9.14 -11.62 9.21
N ASP A 101 -8.95 -11.73 10.52
CA ASP A 101 -10.04 -11.97 11.48
C ASP A 101 -11.08 -10.83 11.46
N ARG A 102 -10.62 -9.59 11.29
CA ARG A 102 -11.47 -8.39 11.22
C ARG A 102 -10.98 -7.45 10.10
N PRO A 103 -11.21 -7.78 8.82
CA PRO A 103 -10.74 -6.94 7.72
C PRO A 103 -11.53 -5.61 7.71
N SER A 104 -10.89 -4.48 7.46
CA SER A 104 -11.63 -3.23 7.18
C SER A 104 -12.44 -3.38 5.89
N ALA A 105 -13.67 -2.89 5.90
CA ALA A 105 -14.48 -2.81 4.69
C ALA A 105 -13.93 -1.73 3.73
N HIS A 106 -14.12 -1.92 2.43
CA HIS A 106 -13.58 -1.04 1.39
C HIS A 106 -14.44 0.21 1.18
N TYR A 107 -14.66 0.96 2.26
CA TYR A 107 -15.36 2.25 2.25
C TYR A 107 -14.38 3.41 2.11
N LEU A 108 -14.88 4.51 1.54
CA LEU A 108 -14.35 5.82 1.89
C LEU A 108 -14.68 6.07 3.36
N ARG A 109 -13.64 6.22 4.19
CA ARG A 109 -13.73 6.44 5.63
C ARG A 109 -14.62 5.40 6.32
N SER A 110 -14.14 4.15 6.35
CA SER A 110 -14.89 3.01 6.92
C SER A 110 -15.23 3.16 8.40
N CYS A 111 -14.56 4.08 9.09
CA CYS A 111 -14.71 4.30 10.53
C CYS A 111 -14.48 3.03 11.36
N GLY A 112 -13.56 2.18 10.89
CA GLY A 112 -13.26 0.91 11.54
C GLY A 112 -14.36 -0.14 11.40
N ARG A 113 -15.41 0.11 10.60
CA ARG A 113 -16.45 -0.88 10.33
C ARG A 113 -15.83 -2.09 9.60
N PRO A 114 -15.86 -3.28 10.21
CA PRO A 114 -15.27 -4.44 9.60
C PRO A 114 -16.10 -4.92 8.41
N LEU A 115 -15.42 -5.50 7.43
CA LEU A 115 -15.96 -6.20 6.27
C LEU A 115 -16.92 -7.32 6.68
N ASN A 116 -16.69 -7.93 7.84
CA ASN A 116 -17.53 -8.98 8.40
C ASN A 116 -18.95 -8.53 8.75
N ASP A 117 -19.16 -7.23 8.97
CA ASP A 117 -20.50 -6.67 9.22
C ASP A 117 -21.32 -6.48 7.93
N LEU A 118 -20.74 -6.84 6.77
CA LEU A 118 -21.38 -6.76 5.46
C LEU A 118 -21.59 -8.16 4.90
N GLY A 119 -22.74 -8.36 4.26
CA GLY A 119 -22.93 -9.52 3.38
C GLY A 119 -22.03 -9.44 2.15
N ASN A 120 -21.70 -10.60 1.57
CA ASN A 120 -20.78 -10.71 0.43
C ASN A 120 -21.18 -9.82 -0.76
N ASP A 121 -22.47 -9.81 -1.12
CA ASP A 121 -22.95 -8.99 -2.24
C ASP A 121 -22.76 -7.49 -1.97
N SER A 122 -23.03 -7.06 -0.73
CA SER A 122 -22.85 -5.67 -0.33
C SER A 122 -21.38 -5.26 -0.30
N SER A 123 -20.48 -6.12 0.18
CA SER A 123 -19.06 -5.81 0.22
C SER A 123 -18.42 -5.75 -1.16
N GLN A 124 -18.85 -6.59 -2.09
CA GLN A 124 -18.38 -6.57 -3.47
C GLN A 124 -18.93 -5.37 -4.25
N ALA A 125 -20.23 -5.09 -4.12
CA ALA A 125 -20.84 -3.91 -4.73
C ALA A 125 -20.15 -2.64 -4.23
N LEU A 126 -19.85 -2.57 -2.93
CA LEU A 126 -19.08 -1.48 -2.35
C LEU A 126 -17.65 -1.40 -2.90
N PHE A 127 -16.94 -2.52 -3.00
CA PHE A 127 -15.59 -2.55 -3.57
C PHE A 127 -15.58 -1.98 -5.00
N SER A 128 -16.51 -2.42 -5.85
CA SER A 128 -16.68 -1.91 -7.21
C SER A 128 -17.03 -0.42 -7.22
N ALA A 129 -17.99 0.01 -6.40
CA ALA A 129 -18.41 1.41 -6.33
C ALA A 129 -17.28 2.34 -5.87
N THR A 130 -16.45 1.92 -4.91
CA THR A 130 -15.29 2.69 -4.45
C THR A 130 -14.24 2.82 -5.57
N ASN A 131 -13.97 1.75 -6.32
CA ASN A 131 -13.07 1.81 -7.47
C ASN A 131 -13.61 2.78 -8.52
N GLU A 132 -14.87 2.63 -8.95
CA GLU A 132 -15.53 3.52 -9.91
C GLU A 132 -15.50 4.99 -9.45
N PHE A 133 -15.71 5.24 -8.16
CA PHE A 133 -15.59 6.57 -7.58
C PHE A 133 -14.18 7.14 -7.74
N ILE A 134 -13.13 6.37 -7.41
CA ILE A 134 -11.73 6.79 -7.57
C ILE A 134 -11.45 7.09 -9.05
N GLU A 135 -11.91 6.23 -9.96
CA GLU A 135 -11.76 6.46 -11.41
C GLU A 135 -12.41 7.78 -11.84
N CYS A 136 -13.66 8.01 -11.42
CA CYS A 136 -14.43 9.20 -11.73
C CYS A 136 -13.79 10.48 -11.18
N ARG A 137 -13.25 10.44 -9.95
CA ARG A 137 -12.69 11.61 -9.27
C ARG A 137 -11.28 11.98 -9.73
N THR A 138 -10.51 11.04 -10.26
CA THR A 138 -9.10 11.26 -10.59
C THR A 138 -8.89 11.92 -11.96
N GLY A 139 -9.68 11.54 -12.96
CA GLY A 139 -9.40 11.88 -14.37
C GLY A 139 -8.43 10.89 -15.04
N GLN A 140 -8.59 10.69 -16.35
CA GLN A 140 -7.86 9.65 -17.10
C GLN A 140 -6.36 9.91 -17.23
N ASP A 141 -5.94 11.18 -17.31
CA ASP A 141 -4.55 11.61 -17.43
C ASP A 141 -3.74 11.40 -16.15
N ARG A 142 -4.43 11.33 -15.01
CA ARG A 142 -3.86 11.13 -13.68
C ARG A 142 -4.09 9.74 -13.12
N LEU A 143 -4.70 8.82 -13.87
CA LEU A 143 -5.06 7.49 -13.39
C LEU A 143 -4.38 6.38 -14.19
N LEU A 144 -3.68 5.48 -13.51
CA LEU A 144 -3.22 4.21 -14.05
C LEU A 144 -3.94 3.07 -13.37
N LYS A 145 -4.58 2.20 -14.16
CA LYS A 145 -5.26 1.01 -13.66
C LYS A 145 -4.41 -0.23 -13.90
N LEU A 146 -4.07 -0.95 -12.84
CA LEU A 146 -3.22 -2.14 -12.91
C LEU A 146 -3.95 -3.34 -12.31
N ASP A 147 -4.20 -4.37 -13.11
CA ASP A 147 -4.55 -5.67 -12.55
C ASP A 147 -3.26 -6.43 -12.21
N VAL A 148 -2.84 -6.33 -10.95
CA VAL A 148 -1.61 -6.97 -10.45
C VAL A 148 -1.81 -8.47 -10.17
N PHE A 149 -3.04 -8.97 -10.31
CA PHE A 149 -3.39 -10.37 -10.09
C PHE A 149 -3.51 -11.15 -11.41
N ASP A 150 -3.57 -10.45 -12.55
CA ASP A 150 -3.49 -11.02 -13.89
C ASP A 150 -2.04 -11.24 -14.32
N THR A 151 -1.54 -12.46 -14.12
CA THR A 151 -0.16 -12.84 -14.44
C THR A 151 0.16 -12.74 -15.93
N SER A 152 -0.84 -12.74 -16.81
CA SER A 152 -0.62 -12.56 -18.25
C SER A 152 -0.09 -11.17 -18.61
N LYS A 153 -0.31 -10.18 -17.73
CA LYS A 153 0.13 -8.78 -17.91
C LYS A 153 1.42 -8.41 -17.18
N ALA A 154 2.02 -9.35 -16.44
CA ALA A 154 3.18 -9.08 -15.59
C ALA A 154 4.37 -8.47 -16.33
N THR A 155 4.57 -8.83 -17.61
CA THR A 155 5.67 -8.31 -18.44
C THR A 155 5.49 -6.84 -18.86
N ARG A 156 4.26 -6.33 -18.88
CA ARG A 156 3.94 -4.93 -19.25
C ARG A 156 3.80 -4.02 -18.04
N LEU A 157 3.43 -4.57 -16.88
CA LEU A 157 3.17 -3.83 -15.65
C LEU A 157 4.25 -2.80 -15.32
N TRP A 158 5.53 -3.20 -15.39
CA TRP A 158 6.63 -2.28 -15.10
C TRP A 158 6.79 -1.18 -16.14
N GLY A 159 6.62 -1.50 -17.43
CA GLY A 159 6.65 -0.51 -18.50
C GLY A 159 5.57 0.54 -18.32
N ASP A 160 4.33 0.08 -18.15
CA ASP A 160 3.15 0.93 -17.94
C ASP A 160 3.32 1.83 -16.70
N LEU A 161 3.84 1.26 -15.60
CA LEU A 161 4.12 2.01 -14.39
C LEU A 161 5.18 3.09 -14.60
N MET A 162 6.31 2.75 -15.22
CA MET A 162 7.41 3.69 -15.45
C MET A 162 7.02 4.84 -16.38
N ASP A 163 6.34 4.51 -17.47
CA ASP A 163 5.83 5.50 -18.42
C ASP A 163 4.83 6.41 -17.71
N PHE A 164 3.92 5.83 -16.92
CA PHE A 164 2.94 6.60 -16.16
C PHE A 164 3.56 7.46 -15.06
N VAL A 165 4.67 7.06 -14.41
CA VAL A 165 5.36 7.93 -13.43
C VAL A 165 6.37 8.88 -14.09
N GLY A 166 6.58 8.78 -15.40
CA GLY A 166 7.52 9.63 -16.14
C GLY A 166 8.99 9.31 -15.87
N VAL A 167 9.30 8.06 -15.50
CA VAL A 167 10.67 7.60 -15.30
C VAL A 167 11.21 7.06 -16.62
N GLN A 168 12.19 7.73 -17.22
CA GLN A 168 12.75 7.31 -18.49
C GLN A 168 13.53 5.99 -18.35
N ASN A 169 13.28 5.06 -19.29
CA ASN A 169 13.85 3.71 -19.33
C ASN A 169 15.39 3.65 -19.46
N HIS A 170 16.05 4.78 -19.73
CA HIS A 170 17.51 4.84 -19.91
C HIS A 170 18.29 4.50 -18.64
N THR A 171 17.70 4.66 -17.45
CA THR A 171 18.36 4.36 -16.17
C THR A 171 18.40 2.86 -15.84
N LEU A 172 17.60 2.02 -16.50
CA LEU A 172 17.44 0.61 -16.14
C LEU A 172 18.14 -0.37 -17.06
N ARG A 173 18.54 0.06 -18.27
CA ARG A 173 19.18 -0.84 -19.24
C ARG A 173 20.57 -1.32 -18.82
N ASN A 174 21.25 -0.62 -17.93
CA ASN A 174 22.66 -0.91 -17.68
C ASN A 174 22.95 -1.68 -16.38
N HIS A 175 22.19 -1.55 -15.29
CA HIS A 175 22.41 -2.39 -14.11
C HIS A 175 21.13 -2.48 -13.27
N CYS A 176 20.82 -3.70 -12.80
CA CYS A 176 19.75 -4.01 -11.86
C CYS A 176 19.61 -2.91 -10.79
N SER A 177 18.47 -2.21 -10.74
CA SER A 177 17.87 -1.65 -9.52
C SER A 177 16.59 -0.91 -9.89
N PHE A 178 15.58 -1.04 -9.03
CA PHE A 178 14.39 -0.16 -8.95
C PHE A 178 14.76 1.30 -9.25
N PRO A 179 13.99 2.02 -10.08
CA PRO A 179 14.20 3.45 -10.23
C PRO A 179 13.96 4.10 -8.87
N LYS A 180 14.98 4.82 -8.40
CA LYS A 180 14.86 5.63 -7.19
C LYS A 180 13.93 6.79 -7.51
N PHE A 181 12.90 6.97 -6.68
CA PHE A 181 12.34 8.30 -6.52
C PHE A 181 13.48 9.25 -6.13
N PRO A 182 13.53 10.47 -6.68
CA PRO A 182 14.72 11.32 -6.64
C PRO A 182 15.14 11.58 -5.18
N GLY A 183 16.27 11.01 -4.74
CA GLY A 183 16.73 11.18 -3.35
C GLY A 183 17.95 10.37 -2.91
N HIS A 184 17.97 9.02 -3.03
CA HIS A 184 19.04 8.22 -2.39
C HIS A 184 19.49 6.94 -3.11
N LEU A 185 20.78 6.93 -3.48
CA LEU A 185 21.76 5.84 -3.69
C LEU A 185 21.80 4.58 -2.78
N VAL A 186 20.92 3.56 -2.87
CA VAL A 186 21.25 2.21 -2.35
C VAL A 186 21.30 1.17 -3.48
N CYS A 187 22.42 0.46 -3.61
CA CYS A 187 22.62 -0.59 -4.63
C CYS A 187 22.64 -1.96 -3.94
N PHE A 188 21.79 -2.89 -4.38
CA PHE A 188 21.88 -4.31 -4.00
C PHE A 188 22.54 -5.08 -5.14
N ASN A 189 23.75 -5.59 -4.91
CA ASN A 189 24.44 -6.45 -5.86
C ASN A 189 24.16 -7.92 -5.50
N GLU A 190 23.40 -8.63 -6.35
CA GLU A 190 22.99 -10.02 -6.13
C GLU A 190 24.17 -11.01 -6.16
N SER A 191 25.29 -10.67 -6.79
CA SER A 191 26.41 -11.59 -7.00
C SER A 191 27.18 -12.01 -5.73
N HIS A 192 26.85 -11.47 -4.55
CA HIS A 192 27.60 -11.72 -3.30
C HIS A 192 26.80 -12.31 -2.14
N TRP A 193 25.51 -12.61 -2.32
CA TRP A 193 24.66 -13.16 -1.27
C TRP A 193 24.19 -14.57 -1.62
N THR A 194 24.34 -15.52 -0.69
CA THR A 194 23.67 -16.82 -0.77
C THR A 194 22.49 -16.81 0.18
N ASN A 195 21.29 -17.09 -0.33
CA ASN A 195 20.11 -17.29 0.50
C ASN A 195 20.30 -18.54 1.36
N ARG A 196 20.37 -18.37 2.68
CA ARG A 196 20.07 -19.44 3.64
C ARG A 196 18.91 -18.98 4.50
N GLY A 197 17.69 -19.26 4.03
CA GLY A 197 16.52 -19.19 4.89
C GLY A 197 16.51 -20.43 5.78
N THR A 198 16.32 -20.25 7.08
CA THR A 198 16.08 -21.38 8.00
C THR A 198 14.68 -21.20 8.57
N LEU A 199 13.81 -22.17 8.34
CA LEU A 199 12.48 -22.21 8.95
C LEU A 199 12.65 -22.63 10.40
N GLN A 200 12.35 -21.73 11.34
CA GLN A 200 12.24 -22.08 12.76
C GLN A 200 10.76 -22.16 13.14
N ILE A 201 10.31 -23.38 13.43
CA ILE A 201 8.98 -23.63 14.00
C ILE A 201 9.13 -23.56 15.51
N LYS A 202 8.47 -22.60 16.15
CA LYS A 202 8.47 -22.48 17.61
C LYS A 202 7.39 -23.38 18.23
N PRO A 203 7.55 -23.85 19.48
CA PRO A 203 6.48 -24.50 20.22
C PRO A 203 5.28 -23.54 20.32
N GLY A 204 4.12 -23.95 19.79
CA GLY A 204 2.93 -23.10 19.64
C GLY A 204 2.44 -22.94 18.20
N GLY A 205 3.11 -23.53 17.20
CA GLY A 205 2.58 -23.66 15.83
C GLY A 205 2.79 -22.46 14.92
N TYR A 206 3.51 -21.43 15.37
CA TYR A 206 3.85 -20.28 14.53
C TYR A 206 5.20 -20.47 13.84
N ALA A 207 5.22 -20.26 12.52
CA ALA A 207 6.42 -20.22 11.71
C ALA A 207 6.91 -18.78 11.57
N ASN A 208 8.15 -18.51 12.02
CA ASN A 208 8.82 -17.24 11.73
C ASN A 208 9.84 -17.45 10.62
N TRP A 209 9.71 -16.68 9.55
CA TRP A 209 10.72 -16.56 8.51
C TRP A 209 11.71 -15.47 8.92
N THR A 210 12.97 -15.86 9.13
CA THR A 210 14.03 -14.90 9.42
C THR A 210 15.00 -14.93 8.26
N PHE A 211 15.08 -13.84 7.49
CA PHE A 211 16.08 -13.68 6.44
C PHE A 211 17.34 -13.08 7.08
N ALA A 212 18.38 -13.89 7.23
CA ALA A 212 19.70 -13.41 7.60
C ALA A 212 20.53 -13.25 6.33
N TYR A 213 20.93 -12.01 6.03
CA TYR A 213 21.87 -11.72 4.96
C TYR A 213 23.28 -11.74 5.55
N GLU A 214 24.08 -12.73 5.17
CA GLU A 214 25.49 -12.82 5.59
C GLU A 214 26.43 -12.43 4.43
N LYS A 215 27.23 -11.37 4.63
CA LYS A 215 28.17 -10.88 3.62
C LYS A 215 29.29 -11.91 3.47
N LYS A 216 29.44 -12.54 2.30
CA LYS A 216 30.58 -13.44 2.05
C LYS A 216 31.89 -12.67 2.27
N LYS A 217 32.63 -13.02 3.31
CA LYS A 217 34.01 -12.56 3.49
C LYS A 217 34.83 -13.12 2.32
N LYS A 218 35.40 -12.24 1.51
CA LYS A 218 36.33 -12.59 0.45
C LYS A 218 37.54 -13.24 1.12
N LYS A 219 37.75 -14.56 0.93
CA LYS A 219 39.00 -15.20 1.34
C LYS A 219 40.13 -14.53 0.56
N ARG A 220 41.10 -13.96 1.28
CA ARG A 220 42.36 -13.50 0.72
C ARG A 220 43.22 -14.70 0.34
#